data_AF-A0A0K2ZQ96-F1
#
_entry.id   AF-A0A0K2ZQ96-F1
#
_cell.length_a   1.000
_cell.length_b   1.000
_cell.length_c   1.000
_cell.angle_alpha   90.00
_cell.angle_beta   90.00
_cell.angle_gamma   90.00
#
_symmetry.space_group_name_H-M   'P 1'
#
loop_
_entity.id
_entity.type
_entity.pdbx_description
1 polymer ?
#
loop_
_entity_poly.entity_id
_entity_poly.type
_entity_poly.pdbx_seq_one_letter_code
_entity_poly.pdbx_strand_id
1 'polypeptide(L)'
;MPAATAAFALLCIDPDVPTVAAMVGRDDVQIPVEQPRTNFVHWAAVDLPVDLREIAEGSASDGVVVKGKRQPPGLPGARQGLNSYTDWFAGDAQMGGDYYGYDGPYPPANDLRLHRYFFRLFALDVATLDLPARFTAADALRAMQGHVLAEASLHGTYSLNPKLA
;
A
#
# COMPACT_ATOMS: atom_id res chain seq x y z
N MET A 1 19.64 10.45 -7.97
CA MET A 1 19.60 8.99 -7.78
C MET A 1 21.04 8.49 -7.56
N PRO A 2 21.30 7.62 -6.57
CA PRO A 2 22.62 6.99 -6.41
C PRO A 2 23.07 6.28 -7.68
N ALA A 3 24.35 6.40 -8.06
CA ALA A 3 24.87 5.85 -9.32
C ALA A 3 24.77 4.32 -9.40
N ALA A 4 24.83 3.62 -8.25
CA ALA A 4 24.75 2.17 -8.16
C ALA A 4 23.31 1.60 -8.17
N THR A 5 22.29 2.45 -8.36
CA THR A 5 20.89 1.98 -8.39
C THR A 5 20.68 1.05 -9.59
N ALA A 6 20.13 -0.14 -9.34
CA ALA A 6 19.82 -1.16 -10.34
C ALA A 6 18.31 -1.37 -10.52
N ALA A 7 17.51 -1.09 -9.50
CA ALA A 7 16.05 -1.08 -9.56
C ALA A 7 15.47 -0.20 -8.45
N PHE A 8 14.15 0.00 -8.47
CA PHE A 8 13.41 0.57 -7.35
C PHE A 8 12.39 -0.40 -6.75
N ALA A 9 11.99 -0.11 -5.51
CA ALA A 9 10.79 -0.65 -4.89
C ALA A 9 9.90 0.49 -4.38
N LEU A 10 8.59 0.34 -4.47
CA LEU A 10 7.60 1.33 -4.02
C LEU A 10 6.60 0.67 -3.08
N LEU A 11 6.44 1.25 -1.89
CA LEU A 11 5.41 0.86 -0.92
C LEU A 11 4.46 2.04 -0.67
N CYS A 12 3.16 1.78 -0.56
CA CYS A 12 2.19 2.73 -0.03
C CYS A 12 1.59 2.17 1.27
N ILE A 13 1.79 2.86 2.39
CA ILE A 13 1.40 2.39 3.72
C ILE A 13 0.67 3.49 4.48
N ASP A 14 -0.49 3.15 5.03
CA ASP A 14 -1.28 3.95 5.96
C ASP A 14 -1.01 3.47 7.40
N PRO A 15 -0.34 4.25 8.26
CA PRO A 15 -0.05 3.88 9.65
C PRO A 15 -1.17 4.28 10.61
N ASP A 16 -2.27 4.85 10.11
CA ASP A 16 -3.34 5.47 10.91
C ASP A 16 -4.60 4.59 11.01
N VAL A 17 -4.58 3.37 10.50
CA VAL A 17 -5.73 2.44 10.54
C VAL A 17 -6.03 2.00 11.97
N PRO A 18 -7.30 2.07 12.42
CA PRO A 18 -7.65 1.68 13.77
C PRO A 18 -7.51 0.18 14.02
N THR A 19 -6.89 -0.20 15.15
CA THR A 19 -6.68 -1.61 15.54
C THR A 19 -7.95 -2.38 15.95
N VAL A 20 -9.05 -1.68 16.24
CA VAL A 20 -10.31 -2.30 16.70
C VAL A 20 -11.30 -2.29 15.54
N ALA A 21 -11.22 -3.31 14.69
CA ALA A 21 -12.03 -3.43 13.47
C ALA A 21 -13.54 -3.33 13.73
N ALA A 22 -14.01 -3.80 14.91
CA ALA A 22 -15.41 -3.73 15.30
C ALA A 22 -15.98 -2.30 15.42
N MET A 23 -15.15 -1.26 15.48
CA MET A 23 -15.60 0.14 15.51
C MET A 23 -15.78 0.75 14.11
N VAL A 24 -15.21 0.15 13.07
CA VAL A 24 -15.17 0.69 11.71
C VAL A 24 -16.56 0.66 11.07
N GLY A 25 -16.97 1.78 10.47
CA GLY A 25 -18.21 1.86 9.67
C GLY A 25 -19.50 1.83 10.49
N ARG A 26 -19.42 2.12 11.80
CA ARG A 26 -20.57 2.20 12.69
C ARG A 26 -21.09 3.63 12.79
N ASP A 27 -22.41 3.76 12.80
CA ASP A 27 -23.08 5.07 12.92
C ASP A 27 -23.21 5.56 14.38
N ASP A 28 -23.12 4.65 15.36
CA ASP A 28 -23.35 4.92 16.78
C ASP A 28 -22.06 5.21 17.57
N VAL A 29 -20.90 5.14 16.93
CA VAL A 29 -19.60 5.39 17.56
C VAL A 29 -18.69 6.20 16.65
N GLN A 30 -17.94 7.12 17.24
CA GLN A 30 -16.82 7.79 16.59
C GLN A 30 -15.52 7.12 17.06
N ILE A 31 -14.59 6.87 16.15
CA ILE A 31 -13.28 6.31 16.50
C ILE A 31 -12.41 7.47 17.00
N PRO A 32 -11.99 7.47 18.29
CA PRO A 32 -11.22 8.57 18.86
C PRO A 32 -9.80 8.63 18.29
N VAL A 33 -9.19 9.81 18.28
CA VAL A 33 -7.84 10.03 17.74
C VAL A 33 -6.80 9.19 18.46
N GLU A 34 -7.02 8.95 19.76
CA GLU A 34 -6.18 8.19 20.68
C GLU A 34 -6.31 6.67 20.50
N GLN A 35 -7.28 6.20 19.72
CA GLN A 35 -7.44 4.78 19.44
C GLN A 35 -6.13 4.22 18.85
N PRO A 36 -5.61 3.06 19.32
CA PRO A 36 -4.32 2.54 18.86
C PRO A 36 -4.33 2.20 17.36
N ARG A 37 -3.31 2.64 16.62
CA ARG A 37 -3.25 2.51 15.16
C ARG A 37 -2.32 1.38 14.70
N THR A 38 -2.52 0.91 13.47
CA THR A 38 -1.70 -0.10 12.81
C THR A 38 -1.47 0.24 11.35
N ASN A 39 -0.48 -0.42 10.75
CA ASN A 39 -0.20 -0.28 9.33
C ASN A 39 -1.23 -1.01 8.46
N PHE A 40 -1.60 -0.39 7.36
CA PHE A 40 -2.35 -0.97 6.27
C PHE A 40 -1.61 -0.70 4.95
N VAL A 41 -1.26 -1.76 4.24
CA VAL A 41 -0.51 -1.68 2.99
C VAL A 41 -1.51 -1.47 1.87
N HIS A 42 -1.38 -0.37 1.14
CA HIS A 42 -2.16 -0.03 -0.04
C HIS A 42 -1.47 -0.42 -1.35
N TRP A 43 -0.13 -0.49 -1.35
CA TRP A 43 0.65 -0.89 -2.53
C TRP A 43 1.98 -1.51 -2.12
N ALA A 44 2.37 -2.60 -2.79
CA ALA A 44 3.73 -3.12 -2.81
C ALA A 44 4.14 -3.44 -4.25
N ALA A 45 5.10 -2.68 -4.78
CA ALA A 45 5.69 -2.92 -6.10
C ALA A 45 7.20 -3.04 -5.97
N VAL A 46 7.79 -4.04 -6.63
CA VAL A 46 9.24 -4.31 -6.60
C VAL A 46 9.77 -4.49 -8.02
N ASP A 47 11.09 -4.46 -8.14
CA ASP A 47 11.82 -4.62 -9.41
C ASP A 47 11.39 -3.58 -10.45
N LEU A 48 11.03 -2.37 -9.98
CA LEU A 48 10.70 -1.28 -10.89
C LEU A 48 11.97 -0.90 -11.69
N PRO A 49 11.86 -0.69 -13.01
CA PRO A 49 13.00 -0.38 -13.85
C PRO A 49 13.78 0.85 -13.38
N VAL A 50 15.12 0.79 -13.45
CA VAL A 50 16.02 1.91 -13.06
C VAL A 50 15.83 3.16 -13.91
N ASP A 51 15.27 3.04 -15.11
CA ASP A 51 14.96 4.13 -16.01
C ASP A 51 13.56 4.71 -15.79
N LEU A 52 12.75 4.14 -14.89
CA LEU A 52 11.46 4.71 -14.49
C LEU A 52 11.66 6.11 -13.89
N ARG A 53 10.97 7.12 -14.42
CA ARG A 53 11.04 8.51 -13.95
C ARG A 53 9.72 9.05 -13.44
N GLU A 54 8.62 8.43 -13.83
CA GLU A 54 7.27 8.88 -13.49
C GLU A 54 6.32 7.69 -13.37
N ILE A 55 5.29 7.90 -12.57
CA ILE A 55 4.10 7.04 -12.51
C ILE A 55 2.94 7.99 -12.76
N ALA A 56 2.27 7.82 -13.89
CA ALA A 56 1.14 8.67 -14.23
C ALA A 56 -0.05 8.43 -13.30
N GLU A 57 -0.83 9.46 -13.03
CA GLU A 57 -2.05 9.35 -12.24
C GLU A 57 -2.99 8.30 -12.85
N GLY A 58 -3.57 7.45 -12.00
CA GLY A 58 -4.49 6.38 -12.42
C GLY A 58 -3.85 5.22 -13.20
N SER A 59 -2.56 5.27 -13.55
CA SER A 59 -1.95 4.26 -14.43
C SER A 59 -1.80 2.88 -13.78
N ALA A 60 -1.84 2.81 -12.45
CA ALA A 60 -1.68 1.57 -11.69
C ALA A 60 -2.98 1.09 -11.01
N SER A 61 -4.05 1.88 -11.05
CA SER A 61 -5.36 1.53 -10.47
C SER A 61 -6.42 2.57 -10.83
N ASP A 62 -7.64 2.10 -11.06
CA ASP A 62 -8.87 2.92 -11.20
C ASP A 62 -9.94 2.47 -10.18
N GLY A 63 -9.47 2.05 -9.00
CA GLY A 63 -10.33 1.62 -7.88
C GLY A 63 -10.16 0.16 -7.47
N VAL A 64 -10.97 -0.24 -6.49
CA VAL A 64 -10.97 -1.59 -5.90
C VAL A 64 -11.83 -2.53 -6.75
N VAL A 65 -11.32 -3.73 -6.99
CA VAL A 65 -12.03 -4.79 -7.73
C VAL A 65 -12.46 -5.89 -6.76
N VAL A 66 -13.71 -6.34 -6.89
CA VAL A 66 -14.26 -7.45 -6.10
C VAL A 66 -13.37 -8.69 -6.25
N LYS A 67 -12.95 -9.27 -5.12
CA LYS A 67 -12.01 -10.41 -5.03
C LYS A 67 -10.60 -10.12 -5.56
N GLY A 68 -10.23 -8.85 -5.66
CA GLY A 68 -8.91 -8.39 -6.03
C GLY A 68 -8.62 -8.39 -7.53
N LYS A 69 -7.60 -7.62 -7.91
CA LYS A 69 -7.12 -7.53 -9.29
C LYS A 69 -6.26 -8.76 -9.61
N ARG A 70 -6.74 -9.64 -10.49
CA ARG A 70 -5.96 -10.82 -10.94
C ARG A 70 -4.74 -10.44 -11.77
N GLN A 71 -4.87 -9.36 -12.54
CA GLN A 71 -3.82 -8.77 -13.37
C GLN A 71 -3.88 -7.26 -13.10
N PRO A 72 -3.35 -6.79 -11.95
CA PRO A 72 -3.38 -5.37 -11.65
C PRO A 72 -2.67 -4.60 -12.78
N PRO A 73 -3.22 -3.45 -13.22
CA PRO A 73 -2.48 -2.56 -14.09
C PRO A 73 -1.18 -2.20 -13.35
N GLY A 74 -0.07 -2.64 -13.93
CA GLY A 74 1.25 -2.56 -13.31
C GLY A 74 2.16 -1.66 -14.12
N LEU A 75 3.18 -1.13 -13.45
CA LEU A 75 4.29 -0.49 -14.14
C LEU A 75 5.04 -1.58 -14.93
N PRO A 76 5.29 -1.40 -16.24
CA PRO A 76 5.99 -2.39 -17.04
C PRO A 76 7.30 -2.83 -16.37
N GLY A 77 7.51 -4.15 -16.26
CA GLY A 77 8.68 -4.75 -15.60
C GLY A 77 8.58 -4.90 -14.08
N ALA A 78 7.63 -4.25 -13.42
CA ALA A 78 7.45 -4.36 -11.97
C ALA A 78 6.66 -5.62 -11.57
N ARG A 79 7.05 -6.25 -10.46
CA ARG A 79 6.24 -7.28 -9.78
C ARG A 79 5.36 -6.63 -8.71
N GLN A 80 4.09 -7.03 -8.67
CA GLN A 80 3.10 -6.50 -7.73
C GLN A 80 2.87 -7.50 -6.60
N GLY A 81 3.03 -7.05 -5.36
CA GLY A 81 2.77 -7.83 -4.16
C GLY A 81 1.33 -7.69 -3.68
N LEU A 82 1.00 -8.48 -2.66
CA LEU A 82 -0.26 -8.40 -1.95
C LEU A 82 -0.34 -7.11 -1.13
N ASN A 83 -1.53 -6.52 -1.12
CA ASN A 83 -1.89 -5.42 -0.23
C ASN A 83 -2.85 -5.91 0.88
N SER A 84 -3.06 -5.07 1.89
CA SER A 84 -3.80 -5.42 3.12
C SER A 84 -5.30 -5.63 2.91
N TYR A 85 -5.87 -5.31 1.75
CA TYR A 85 -7.25 -5.70 1.43
C TYR A 85 -7.43 -7.22 1.37
N THR A 86 -6.36 -7.96 1.07
CA THR A 86 -6.32 -9.43 1.15
C THR A 86 -6.71 -9.93 2.53
N ASP A 87 -6.09 -9.36 3.57
CA ASP A 87 -6.35 -9.76 4.96
C ASP A 87 -7.64 -9.12 5.49
N TRP A 88 -7.95 -7.88 5.09
CA TRP A 88 -9.16 -7.18 5.52
C TRP A 88 -10.45 -7.88 5.08
N PHE A 89 -10.49 -8.38 3.85
CA PHE A 89 -11.63 -9.13 3.32
C PHE A 89 -11.50 -10.65 3.53
N ALA A 90 -10.53 -11.11 4.31
CA ALA A 90 -10.39 -12.53 4.62
C ALA A 90 -11.65 -13.03 5.34
N GLY A 91 -12.36 -13.97 4.72
CA GLY A 91 -13.61 -14.53 5.24
C GLY A 91 -14.88 -13.85 4.74
N ASP A 92 -14.78 -12.73 4.01
CA ASP A 92 -15.94 -12.17 3.30
C ASP A 92 -16.25 -13.00 2.05
N ALA A 93 -17.48 -13.51 1.92
CA ALA A 93 -17.86 -14.38 0.81
C ALA A 93 -17.89 -13.67 -0.56
N GLN A 94 -18.13 -12.36 -0.56
CA GLN A 94 -18.21 -11.54 -1.76
C GLN A 94 -16.85 -10.93 -2.10
N MET A 95 -16.13 -10.43 -1.09
CA MET A 95 -14.90 -9.67 -1.26
C MET A 95 -13.62 -10.49 -1.06
N GLY A 96 -13.67 -11.65 -0.41
CA GLY A 96 -12.49 -12.45 -0.11
C GLY A 96 -11.72 -12.88 -1.36
N GLY A 97 -10.41 -12.61 -1.36
CA GLY A 97 -9.50 -12.90 -2.46
C GLY A 97 -8.10 -12.35 -2.22
N ASP A 98 -7.18 -12.62 -3.15
CA ASP A 98 -5.86 -12.01 -3.16
C ASP A 98 -5.94 -10.63 -3.86
N TYR A 99 -5.54 -9.58 -3.16
CA TYR A 99 -5.51 -8.21 -3.68
C TYR A 99 -4.07 -7.82 -4.00
N TYR A 100 -3.79 -7.63 -5.29
CA TYR A 100 -2.48 -7.20 -5.81
C TYR A 100 -2.52 -5.76 -6.33
N GLY A 101 -1.35 -5.12 -6.33
CA GLY A 101 -1.18 -3.77 -6.86
C GLY A 101 -1.73 -2.70 -5.92
N TYR A 102 -2.03 -1.52 -6.48
CA TYR A 102 -2.53 -0.40 -5.71
C TYR A 102 -4.05 -0.47 -5.52
N ASP A 103 -4.50 -0.41 -4.27
CA ASP A 103 -5.89 -0.14 -3.91
C ASP A 103 -5.89 1.10 -2.99
N GLY A 104 -6.67 2.12 -3.38
CA GLY A 104 -6.56 3.47 -2.83
C GLY A 104 -7.13 3.66 -1.41
N PRO A 105 -7.08 4.90 -0.88
CA PRO A 105 -7.62 5.25 0.43
C PRO A 105 -9.12 4.94 0.58
N TYR A 106 -9.50 4.28 1.67
CA TYR A 106 -10.89 4.14 2.11
C TYR A 106 -10.98 4.15 3.65
N PRO A 107 -10.57 5.27 4.30
CA PRO A 107 -10.57 5.36 5.76
C PRO A 107 -12.00 5.34 6.31
N PRO A 108 -12.24 4.87 7.55
CA PRO A 108 -13.59 4.84 8.11
C PRO A 108 -14.21 6.24 8.17
N ALA A 109 -15.43 6.41 7.67
CA ALA A 109 -16.13 7.69 7.70
C ALA A 109 -16.42 8.20 9.13
N ASN A 110 -16.41 7.30 10.11
CA ASN A 110 -16.58 7.60 11.53
C ASN A 110 -15.25 7.77 12.29
N ASP A 111 -14.10 7.83 11.60
CA ASP A 111 -12.81 8.09 12.25
C ASP A 111 -12.54 9.58 12.46
N LEU A 112 -12.14 9.95 13.68
CA LEU A 112 -11.78 11.34 14.01
C LEU A 112 -10.32 11.67 13.68
N ARG A 113 -9.55 10.70 13.17
CA ARG A 113 -8.17 10.90 12.72
C ARG A 113 -8.11 11.10 11.21
N LEU A 114 -7.32 12.07 10.77
CA LEU A 114 -6.92 12.21 9.37
C LEU A 114 -5.86 11.15 9.06
N HIS A 115 -6.10 10.30 8.06
CA HIS A 115 -5.15 9.25 7.68
C HIS A 115 -4.06 9.80 6.78
N ARG A 116 -2.83 9.27 6.92
CA ARG A 116 -1.67 9.61 6.09
C ARG A 116 -1.26 8.40 5.26
N TYR A 117 -1.07 8.59 3.96
CA TYR A 117 -0.71 7.52 3.03
C TYR A 117 0.71 7.74 2.54
N PHE A 118 1.68 7.03 3.12
CA PHE A 118 3.10 7.19 2.82
C PHE A 118 3.49 6.35 1.61
N PHE A 119 3.80 7.01 0.50
CA PHE A 119 4.50 6.45 -0.65
C PHE A 119 6.00 6.51 -0.38
N ARG A 120 6.63 5.35 -0.22
CA ARG A 120 8.05 5.18 0.07
C ARG A 120 8.72 4.51 -1.13
N LEU A 121 9.65 5.22 -1.75
CA LEU A 121 10.43 4.76 -2.89
C LEU A 121 11.86 4.43 -2.42
N PHE A 122 12.30 3.20 -2.68
CA PHE A 122 13.63 2.72 -2.34
C PHE A 122 14.46 2.54 -3.60
N ALA A 123 15.67 3.07 -3.62
CA ALA A 123 16.67 2.76 -4.64
C ALA A 123 17.50 1.56 -4.17
N LEU A 124 17.59 0.52 -4.99
CA LEU A 124 18.22 -0.75 -4.64
C LEU A 124 19.45 -1.01 -5.52
N ASP A 125 20.48 -1.67 -4.99
CA ASP A 125 21.68 -2.09 -5.74
C ASP A 125 21.53 -3.42 -6.50
N VAL A 126 20.40 -4.10 -6.31
CA VAL A 126 20.00 -5.31 -7.05
C VAL A 126 18.88 -5.00 -8.02
N ALA A 127 18.93 -5.64 -9.19
CA ALA A 127 17.91 -5.48 -10.22
C ALA A 127 16.59 -6.21 -9.89
N THR A 128 16.69 -7.30 -9.12
CA THR A 128 15.54 -8.13 -8.71
C THR A 128 15.69 -8.59 -7.28
N LEU A 129 14.62 -8.48 -6.49
CA LEU A 129 14.58 -9.04 -5.14
C LEU A 129 14.30 -10.55 -5.14
N ASP A 130 14.95 -11.29 -4.24
CA ASP A 130 14.67 -12.70 -4.02
C ASP A 130 13.33 -12.85 -3.27
N LEU A 131 12.24 -12.91 -4.05
CA LEU A 131 10.87 -12.98 -3.56
C LEU A 131 10.09 -14.02 -4.36
N PRO A 132 9.21 -14.81 -3.71
CA PRO A 132 8.26 -15.67 -4.40
C PRO A 132 7.30 -14.84 -5.26
N ALA A 133 6.59 -15.50 -6.19
CA ALA A 133 5.59 -14.82 -7.04
C ALA A 133 4.49 -14.13 -6.21
N ARG A 134 4.08 -14.76 -5.10
CA ARG A 134 3.12 -14.21 -4.13
C ARG A 134 3.89 -13.75 -2.89
N PHE A 135 3.99 -12.44 -2.70
CA PHE A 135 4.73 -11.81 -1.60
C PHE A 135 3.96 -10.62 -1.01
N THR A 136 4.31 -10.24 0.21
CA THR A 136 3.75 -9.08 0.94
C THR A 136 4.75 -7.93 1.01
N ALA A 137 4.31 -6.73 1.40
CA ALA A 137 5.22 -5.63 1.70
C ALA A 137 6.25 -5.96 2.80
N ALA A 138 5.88 -6.79 3.78
CA ALA A 138 6.80 -7.25 4.81
C ALA A 138 7.90 -8.15 4.23
N ASP A 139 7.56 -9.02 3.27
CA ASP A 139 8.55 -9.85 2.56
C ASP A 139 9.50 -8.96 1.75
N ALA A 140 8.96 -7.98 1.01
CA ALA A 140 9.76 -7.01 0.26
C ALA A 140 10.70 -6.23 1.18
N LEU A 141 10.22 -5.71 2.32
CA LEU A 141 11.06 -5.01 3.30
C LEU A 141 12.21 -5.88 3.82
N ARG A 142 11.98 -7.18 4.02
CA ARG A 142 13.05 -8.12 4.41
C ARG A 142 14.02 -8.38 3.27
N ALA A 143 13.53 -8.62 2.06
CA ALA A 143 14.38 -8.85 0.89
C ALA A 143 15.23 -7.63 0.51
N MET A 144 14.78 -6.41 0.85
CA MET A 144 15.53 -5.18 0.62
C MET A 144 16.67 -4.96 1.65
N GLN A 145 16.72 -5.70 2.76
CA GLN A 145 17.75 -5.49 3.78
C GLN A 145 19.16 -5.69 3.20
N GLY A 146 20.02 -4.69 3.40
CA GLY A 146 21.38 -4.70 2.84
C GLY A 146 21.50 -4.16 1.41
N HIS A 147 20.37 -3.96 0.71
CA HIS A 147 20.33 -3.52 -0.69
C HIS A 147 19.86 -2.06 -0.88
N VAL A 148 19.33 -1.43 0.16
CA VAL A 148 18.81 -0.04 0.09
C VAL A 148 19.96 0.96 0.02
N LEU A 149 20.08 1.65 -1.10
CA LEU A 149 21.04 2.73 -1.34
C LEU A 149 20.50 4.09 -0.90
N ALA A 150 19.20 4.30 -1.05
CA ALA A 150 18.50 5.53 -0.66
C ALA A 150 17.00 5.27 -0.52
N GLU A 151 16.34 6.10 0.27
CA GLU A 151 14.88 6.15 0.40
C GLU A 151 14.40 7.58 0.18
N ALA A 152 13.28 7.73 -0.52
CA ALA A 152 12.50 8.96 -0.56
C ALA A 152 11.06 8.64 -0.14
N SER A 153 10.39 9.58 0.53
CA SER A 153 8.98 9.42 0.87
C SER A 153 8.19 10.69 0.61
N LEU A 154 6.93 10.48 0.22
CA LEU A 154 5.89 11.49 0.12
C LEU A 154 4.65 10.91 0.80
N HIS A 155 3.86 11.75 1.47
CA HIS A 155 2.55 11.31 1.92
C HIS A 155 1.46 12.30 1.53
N GLY A 156 0.32 11.75 1.13
CA GLY A 156 -0.95 12.46 1.07
C GLY A 156 -1.75 12.23 2.34
N THR A 157 -2.79 13.03 2.55
CA THR A 157 -3.76 12.81 3.62
C THR A 157 -5.16 12.70 3.06
N TYR A 158 -5.99 11.84 3.65
CA TYR A 158 -7.38 11.69 3.22
C TYR A 158 -8.28 11.31 4.40
N SER A 159 -9.53 11.75 4.36
CA SER A 159 -10.57 11.36 5.29
C SER A 159 -11.91 11.27 4.56
N LEU A 160 -12.74 10.29 4.95
CA LEU A 160 -14.16 10.23 4.59
C LEU A 160 -15.03 10.94 5.64
N ASN A 161 -14.46 11.37 6.77
CA ASN A 161 -15.19 12.08 7.81
C ASN A 161 -15.36 13.56 7.41
N PRO A 162 -16.60 14.04 7.18
CA PRO A 162 -16.85 15.41 6.72
C PRO A 162 -16.46 16.48 7.75
N LYS A 163 -16.19 16.10 9.00
CA LYS A 163 -15.74 17.04 10.05
C LYS A 163 -14.25 17.37 9.96
N LEU A 164 -13.48 16.62 9.17
CA LEU A 164 -12.02 16.76 9.02
C LEU A 164 -11.63 17.28 7.63
N ALA A 165 -12.59 17.43 6.72
CA ALA A 165 -12.42 17.87 5.35
C ALA A 165 -12.47 19.41 5.23
#